data_AF-A0A944C5C1-F1
#
_entry.id   AF-A0A944C5C1-F1
#
_cell.length_a   1.000
_cell.length_b   1.000
_cell.length_c   1.000
_cell.angle_alpha   90.00
_cell.angle_beta   90.00
_cell.angle_gamma   90.00
#
_symmetry.space_group_name_H-M   'P 1'
#
loop_
_entity.id
_entity.type
_entity.pdbx_description
1 polymer ?
#
loop_
_entity_poly.entity_id
_entity_poly.type
_entity_poly.pdbx_seq_one_letter_code
_entity_poly.pdbx_strand_id
1 'polypeptide(L)'
;NRVSKAGKTKVEDRPGVTRGAQWVTLDKELELLDTPGILWPKFDDQQVAIKLGYTGAIKDDVMDVCELADSLLGFLWENYKDNVINRYKLDENTERPDLEMIARKRGMLISGGEPDTDRAAAAVLDEFRSGKLGRISLERP
;
A
#
# COMPACT_ATOMS: atom_id res chain seq x y z
N ASN A 1 -9.31 -17.47 -3.04
CA ASN A 1 -8.64 -18.62 -3.70
C ASN A 1 -7.68 -19.45 -2.83
N ARG A 2 -7.76 -19.44 -1.50
CA ARG A 2 -7.03 -20.42 -0.65
C ARG A 2 -7.88 -20.96 0.50
N VAL A 3 -9.21 -20.96 0.33
CA VAL A 3 -10.17 -21.50 1.29
C VAL A 3 -11.32 -22.16 0.53
N SER A 4 -11.01 -23.17 -0.28
CA SER A 4 -12.02 -24.14 -0.75
C SER A 4 -11.32 -25.32 -1.41
N LYS A 5 -10.95 -26.32 -0.59
CA LYS A 5 -10.73 -27.68 -1.09
C LYS A 5 -12.10 -28.30 -1.41
N ALA A 6 -12.62 -28.01 -2.59
CA ALA A 6 -13.67 -28.80 -3.22
C ALA A 6 -13.54 -28.65 -4.74
N GLY A 7 -12.90 -29.61 -5.38
CA GLY A 7 -12.87 -29.72 -6.83
C GLY A 7 -14.27 -30.06 -7.34
N LYS A 8 -14.90 -29.11 -8.03
CA LYS A 8 -15.88 -29.32 -9.10
C LYS A 8 -16.43 -27.97 -9.55
N THR A 9 -15.82 -27.38 -10.56
CA THR A 9 -16.57 -26.51 -11.49
C THR A 9 -16.04 -26.75 -12.89
N LYS A 10 -16.95 -27.25 -13.73
CA LYS A 10 -16.76 -27.56 -15.14
C LYS A 10 -16.34 -26.30 -15.88
N VAL A 11 -15.34 -26.46 -16.74
CA VAL A 11 -14.99 -25.51 -17.79
C VAL A 11 -16.15 -25.48 -18.79
N GLU A 12 -16.78 -24.32 -18.94
CA GLU A 12 -17.60 -23.97 -20.11
C GLU A 12 -17.09 -22.62 -20.60
N ASP A 13 -16.60 -22.63 -21.84
CA ASP A 13 -16.02 -21.52 -22.57
C ASP A 13 -17.14 -20.77 -23.32
N ARG A 14 -17.53 -19.58 -22.86
CA ARG A 14 -18.38 -18.64 -23.60
C ARG A 14 -17.96 -17.19 -23.33
N PRO A 15 -17.56 -16.42 -24.36
CA PRO A 15 -17.19 -15.03 -24.20
C PRO A 15 -18.45 -14.14 -24.11
N GLY A 16 -18.44 -13.20 -23.17
CA GLY A 16 -19.36 -12.05 -23.17
C GLY A 16 -20.67 -12.24 -22.41
N VAL A 17 -20.63 -12.31 -21.08
CA VAL A 17 -21.66 -11.73 -20.19
C VAL A 17 -21.02 -11.45 -18.83
N THR A 18 -20.73 -10.18 -18.52
CA THR A 18 -20.52 -9.74 -17.13
C THR A 18 -21.85 -9.90 -16.41
N ARG A 19 -22.01 -10.99 -15.65
CA ARG A 19 -23.16 -11.14 -14.75
C ARG A 19 -22.96 -10.13 -13.61
N GLY A 20 -23.86 -9.16 -13.53
CA GLY A 20 -23.82 -8.06 -12.56
C GLY A 20 -23.79 -8.53 -11.11
N ALA A 21 -23.24 -7.69 -10.24
CA ALA A 21 -23.08 -7.95 -8.82
C ALA A 21 -24.42 -8.39 -8.19
N GLN A 22 -24.45 -9.60 -7.64
CA GLN A 22 -25.57 -10.08 -6.82
C GLN A 22 -25.30 -9.75 -5.35
N TRP A 23 -26.28 -9.14 -4.71
CA TRP A 23 -26.29 -8.92 -3.27
C TRP A 23 -26.66 -10.22 -2.54
N VAL A 24 -25.85 -10.61 -1.56
CA VAL A 24 -26.18 -11.70 -0.62
C VAL A 24 -26.18 -11.12 0.78
N THR A 25 -27.36 -10.99 1.38
CA THR A 25 -27.54 -10.46 2.73
C THR A 25 -27.21 -11.54 3.76
N LEU A 26 -26.21 -11.31 4.61
CA LEU A 26 -25.85 -12.16 5.75
C LEU A 26 -26.12 -11.39 7.04
N ASP A 27 -27.39 -11.43 7.46
CA ASP A 27 -27.94 -10.87 8.70
C ASP A 27 -27.77 -9.36 8.94
N LYS A 28 -28.68 -8.82 9.76
CA LYS A 28 -29.19 -7.44 9.80
C LYS A 28 -28.20 -6.27 10.03
N GLU A 29 -26.89 -6.51 10.11
CA GLU A 29 -25.89 -5.45 10.32
C GLU A 29 -24.62 -5.60 9.47
N LEU A 30 -24.58 -6.55 8.52
CA LEU A 30 -23.39 -6.74 7.69
C LEU A 30 -23.75 -6.94 6.21
N GLU A 31 -23.41 -5.96 5.38
CA GLU A 31 -23.42 -6.10 3.93
C GLU A 31 -21.98 -6.35 3.44
N LEU A 32 -21.71 -7.57 2.96
CA LEU A 32 -20.46 -7.90 2.29
C LEU A 32 -20.69 -7.73 0.78
N LEU A 33 -20.18 -6.64 0.20
CA LEU A 33 -20.25 -6.42 -1.24
C LEU A 33 -19.04 -7.05 -1.93
N ASP A 34 -19.28 -8.15 -2.64
CA ASP A 34 -18.32 -8.81 -3.54
C ASP A 34 -18.12 -8.00 -4.84
N THR A 35 -17.61 -6.78 -4.68
CA THR A 35 -16.94 -5.95 -5.68
C THR A 35 -15.92 -5.08 -4.93
N PRO A 36 -14.63 -5.01 -5.32
CA PRO A 36 -13.61 -4.31 -4.54
C PRO A 36 -13.79 -2.80 -4.72
N GLY A 37 -14.62 -2.20 -3.87
CA GLY A 37 -15.01 -0.81 -4.01
C GLY A 37 -16.07 -0.41 -3.00
N ILE A 38 -15.82 -0.66 -1.73
CA ILE A 38 -16.60 0.02 -0.69
C ILE A 38 -15.98 1.40 -0.51
N LEU A 39 -16.74 2.39 -0.93
CA LEU A 39 -16.42 3.81 -0.83
C LEU A 39 -16.23 4.25 0.62
N TRP A 40 -15.36 5.25 0.71
CA TRP A 40 -14.98 6.13 1.80
C TRP A 40 -16.10 6.49 2.81
N PRO A 41 -16.13 5.92 4.02
CA PRO A 41 -16.72 6.61 5.17
C PRO A 41 -15.77 7.75 5.54
N LYS A 42 -16.27 8.98 5.73
CA LYS A 42 -15.46 10.08 6.26
C LYS A 42 -14.79 9.57 7.54
N PHE A 43 -13.47 9.36 7.50
CA PHE A 43 -12.75 8.96 8.70
C PHE A 43 -12.83 10.13 9.67
N ASP A 44 -13.48 9.91 10.81
CA ASP A 44 -13.38 10.83 11.95
C ASP A 44 -11.94 10.89 12.47
N ASP A 45 -11.09 9.91 12.11
CA ASP A 45 -9.67 9.83 12.47
C ASP A 45 -8.76 9.76 11.24
N GLN A 46 -8.06 10.87 10.97
CA GLN A 46 -7.08 11.00 9.88
C GLN A 46 -5.94 9.97 9.97
N GLN A 47 -5.59 9.50 11.17
CA GLN A 47 -4.56 8.46 11.36
C GLN A 47 -4.99 7.11 10.77
N VAL A 48 -6.26 6.75 10.91
CA VAL A 48 -6.80 5.49 10.36
C VAL A 48 -6.79 5.53 8.83
N ALA A 49 -7.18 6.66 8.24
CA ALA A 49 -7.14 6.86 6.79
C ALA A 49 -5.72 6.69 6.23
N ILE A 50 -4.72 7.30 6.89
CA ILE A 50 -3.31 7.23 6.49
C ILE A 50 -2.79 5.78 6.57
N LYS A 51 -3.08 5.06 7.67
CA LYS A 51 -2.65 3.64 7.81
C LYS A 51 -3.29 2.72 6.76
N LEU A 52 -4.55 2.99 6.41
CA LEU A 52 -5.23 2.27 5.31
C LEU A 52 -4.61 2.60 3.96
N GLY A 53 -4.16 3.85 3.77
CA GLY A 53 -3.37 4.24 2.60
C GLY A 53 -2.05 3.47 2.50
N TYR A 54 -1.30 3.35 3.60
CA TYR A 54 -0.04 2.59 3.61
C TYR A 54 -0.23 1.15 3.13
N THR A 55 -1.29 0.48 3.58
CA THR A 55 -1.58 -0.92 3.23
C THR A 55 -2.16 -1.10 1.82
N GLY A 56 -2.50 -0.02 1.12
CA GLY A 56 -3.13 -0.08 -0.21
C GLY A 56 -4.61 -0.43 -0.17
N ALA A 57 -5.26 -0.29 0.99
CA ALA A 57 -6.71 -0.47 1.13
C ALA A 57 -7.49 0.68 0.47
N ILE A 58 -6.85 1.84 0.29
CA ILE A 58 -7.36 2.99 -0.46
C ILE A 58 -6.55 3.08 -1.76
N LYS A 59 -7.22 3.32 -2.89
CA LYS A 59 -6.55 3.49 -4.19
C LYS A 59 -5.64 4.71 -4.15
N ASP A 60 -4.42 4.53 -4.65
CA ASP A 60 -3.38 5.55 -4.70
C ASP A 60 -3.81 6.79 -5.53
N ASP A 61 -4.69 6.62 -6.52
CA ASP A 61 -5.22 7.72 -7.37
C ASP A 61 -6.05 8.77 -6.61
N VAL A 62 -6.42 8.50 -5.35
CA VAL A 62 -7.28 9.38 -4.54
C VAL A 62 -6.48 10.12 -3.45
N MET A 63 -5.17 9.91 -3.38
CA MET A 63 -4.29 10.54 -2.39
C MET A 63 -3.01 11.07 -3.05
N ASP A 64 -2.34 12.02 -2.39
CA ASP A 64 -0.99 12.39 -2.78
C ASP A 64 -0.03 11.25 -2.38
N VAL A 65 0.46 10.52 -3.38
CA VAL A 65 1.33 9.36 -3.21
C VAL A 65 2.67 9.76 -2.59
N CYS A 66 3.18 10.95 -2.92
CA CYS A 66 4.42 11.47 -2.36
C CYS A 66 4.24 11.80 -0.88
N GLU A 67 3.16 12.49 -0.51
CA GLU A 67 2.86 12.78 0.90
C GLU A 67 2.65 11.50 1.72
N LEU A 68 1.92 10.52 1.16
CA LEU A 68 1.70 9.22 1.80
C LEU A 68 3.01 8.45 2.00
N ALA A 69 3.87 8.42 0.98
CA ALA A 69 5.16 7.74 1.06
C ALA A 69 6.13 8.42 2.03
N ASP A 70 6.16 9.75 2.06
CA ASP A 70 6.99 10.49 3.03
C ASP A 70 6.49 10.26 4.46
N SER A 71 5.18 10.31 4.69
CA SER A 71 4.58 10.02 5.99
C SER A 71 4.90 8.58 6.45
N LEU A 72 4.84 7.61 5.53
CA LEU A 72 5.27 6.23 5.78
C LEU A 72 6.76 6.16 6.12
N LEU A 73 7.63 6.85 5.39
CA LEU A 73 9.07 6.91 5.69
C LEU A 73 9.32 7.49 7.08
N GLY A 74 8.59 8.53 7.47
CA GLY A 74 8.64 9.09 8.83
C GLY A 74 8.28 8.05 9.90
N PHE A 75 7.14 7.38 9.72
CA PHE A 75 6.72 6.31 10.63
C PHE A 75 7.77 5.19 10.75
N LEU A 76 8.31 4.75 9.61
CA LEU A 76 9.33 3.71 9.57
C LEU A 76 10.65 4.17 10.18
N TRP A 77 11.03 5.43 10.01
CA TRP A 77 12.24 5.98 10.59
C TRP A 77 12.17 6.02 12.12
N GLU A 78 11.01 6.39 12.67
CA GLU A 78 10.81 6.46 14.13
C GLU A 78 10.71 5.07 14.77
N ASN A 79 10.08 4.10 14.10
CA ASN A 79 9.72 2.82 14.71
C ASN A 79 10.57 1.64 14.23
N TYR A 80 11.19 1.74 13.06
CA TYR A 80 11.88 0.67 12.35
C TYR A 80 13.14 1.19 11.63
N LYS A 81 13.88 2.11 12.25
CA LYS A 81 15.06 2.79 11.69
C LYS A 81 16.04 1.82 11.03
N ASP A 82 16.40 0.73 11.72
CA ASP A 82 17.34 -0.27 11.22
C ASP A 82 16.87 -0.94 9.93
N ASN A 83 15.56 -1.15 9.77
CA ASN A 83 15.00 -1.73 8.55
C ASN A 83 15.18 -0.77 7.36
N VAL A 84 14.95 0.52 7.57
CA VAL A 84 15.13 1.56 6.55
C VAL A 84 16.60 1.68 6.16
N ILE A 85 17.50 1.77 7.14
CA ILE A 85 18.95 1.83 6.93
C ILE A 85 19.43 0.63 6.11
N ASN A 86 19.06 -0.58 6.52
CA ASN A 86 19.46 -1.81 5.83
C ASN A 86 18.87 -1.89 4.41
N ARG A 87 17.59 -1.51 4.23
CA ARG A 87 16.91 -1.59 2.93
C ARG A 87 17.53 -0.65 1.90
N TYR A 88 17.85 0.57 2.31
CA TYR A 88 18.32 1.65 1.43
C TYR A 88 19.83 1.89 1.50
N LYS A 89 20.56 1.09 2.30
CA LYS A 89 22.02 1.20 2.49
C LYS A 89 22.42 2.64 2.87
N LEU A 90 21.71 3.16 3.87
CA LEU A 90 21.99 4.46 4.46
C LEU A 90 23.09 4.32 5.52
N ASP A 91 23.76 5.41 5.84
CA ASP A 91 24.71 5.44 6.94
C ASP A 91 23.96 5.57 8.27
N GLU A 92 24.48 5.02 9.37
CA GLU A 92 23.80 5.07 10.68
C GLU A 92 23.59 6.49 11.21
N ASN A 93 24.48 7.39 10.79
CA ASN A 93 24.45 8.83 11.09
C ASN A 93 23.58 9.65 10.14
N THR A 94 22.91 9.02 9.17
CA THR A 94 22.00 9.72 8.27
C THR A 94 20.82 10.25 9.10
N GLU A 95 20.40 11.49 8.81
CA GLU A 95 19.14 12.02 9.32
C GLU A 95 17.95 11.28 8.67
N ARG A 96 16.71 11.66 9.02
CA ARG A 96 15.53 11.03 8.41
C ARG A 96 15.62 11.16 6.87
N PRO A 97 15.62 10.04 6.11
CA PRO A 97 15.71 10.11 4.66
C PRO A 97 14.40 10.65 4.08
N ASP A 98 14.52 11.54 3.10
CA ASP A 98 13.43 12.00 2.26
C ASP A 98 13.35 11.20 0.95
N LEU A 99 12.30 11.42 0.17
CA LEU A 99 12.10 10.74 -1.11
C LEU A 99 13.22 11.05 -2.12
N GLU A 100 13.80 12.26 -2.09
CA GLU A 100 14.93 12.61 -2.96
C GLU A 100 16.18 11.78 -2.64
N MET A 101 16.50 11.60 -1.36
CA MET A 101 17.62 10.77 -0.92
C MET A 101 17.41 9.32 -1.36
N ILE A 102 16.20 8.79 -1.19
CA ILE A 102 15.84 7.45 -1.66
C ILE A 102 15.98 7.35 -3.19
N ALA A 103 15.49 8.34 -3.92
CA ALA A 103 15.60 8.41 -5.38
C ALA A 103 17.07 8.40 -5.82
N ARG A 104 17.92 9.24 -5.22
CA ARG A 104 19.36 9.32 -5.52
C ARG A 104 20.07 8.00 -5.18
N LYS A 105 19.83 7.42 -4.01
CA LYS A 105 20.44 6.14 -3.59
C LYS A 105 20.07 4.99 -4.51
N ARG A 106 18.92 5.07 -5.19
CA ARG A 106 18.43 4.06 -6.13
C ARG A 106 18.70 4.36 -7.60
N GLY A 107 19.28 5.52 -7.91
CA GLY A 107 19.47 5.96 -9.28
C GLY A 107 18.15 6.22 -10.02
N MET A 108 17.08 6.56 -9.29
CA MET A 108 15.81 6.99 -9.86
C MET A 108 15.93 8.47 -10.22
N LEU A 109 16.53 8.75 -11.37
CA LEU A 109 16.74 10.10 -11.86
C LEU A 109 15.96 10.30 -13.17
N ILE A 110 15.42 11.50 -13.37
CA ILE A 110 14.84 11.97 -14.63
C ILE A 110 15.89 12.68 -15.49
N SER A 111 15.46 13.16 -16.67
CA SER A 111 16.32 13.94 -17.57
C SER A 111 16.91 15.15 -16.85
N GLY A 112 18.22 15.35 -16.96
CA GLY A 112 18.95 16.40 -16.24
C GLY A 112 19.58 15.95 -14.92
N GLY A 113 19.36 14.70 -14.48
CA GLY A 113 19.93 14.18 -13.24
C GLY A 113 19.15 14.56 -11.98
N GLU A 114 17.96 15.12 -12.15
CA GLU A 114 17.06 15.44 -11.05
C GLU A 114 16.45 14.16 -10.45
N PRO A 115 16.25 14.07 -9.13
CA PRO A 115 15.62 12.92 -8.50
C PRO A 115 14.15 12.77 -8.90
N ASP A 116 13.74 11.54 -9.21
CA ASP A 116 12.34 11.19 -9.48
C ASP A 116 11.63 10.81 -8.17
N THR A 117 10.99 11.79 -7.53
CA THR A 117 10.30 11.60 -6.25
C THR A 117 9.05 10.74 -6.39
N ASP A 118 8.33 10.82 -7.51
CA ASP A 118 7.12 10.02 -7.75
C ASP A 118 7.46 8.53 -7.86
N ARG A 119 8.52 8.19 -8.60
CA ARG A 119 9.01 6.81 -8.68
C ARG A 119 9.55 6.32 -7.33
N ALA A 120 10.20 7.19 -6.56
CA ALA A 120 10.67 6.83 -5.23
C ALA A 120 9.49 6.58 -4.28
N ALA A 121 8.44 7.42 -4.32
CA ALA A 121 7.24 7.27 -3.50
C ALA A 121 6.53 5.94 -3.78
N ALA A 122 6.28 5.64 -5.07
CA ALA A 122 5.71 4.36 -5.49
C ALA A 122 6.57 3.18 -5.02
N ALA A 123 7.90 3.27 -5.18
CA ALA A 123 8.81 2.22 -4.75
C ALA A 123 8.80 1.99 -3.23
N VAL A 124 8.74 3.05 -2.42
CA VAL A 124 8.65 2.96 -0.96
C VAL A 124 7.37 2.21 -0.56
N LEU A 125 6.22 2.61 -1.10
CA LEU A 125 4.93 2.00 -0.79
C LEU A 125 4.88 0.53 -1.23
N ASP A 126 5.34 0.22 -2.44
CA ASP A 126 5.40 -1.15 -2.95
C ASP A 126 6.29 -2.06 -2.09
N GLU A 127 7.39 -1.53 -1.59
CA GLU A 127 8.31 -2.30 -0.74
C GLU A 127 7.79 -2.54 0.65
N PHE A 128 7.05 -1.58 1.19
CA PHE A 128 6.33 -1.75 2.42
C PHE A 128 5.24 -2.83 2.25
N ARG A 129 4.39 -2.69 1.23
CA ARG A 129 3.28 -3.61 0.93
C ARG A 129 3.74 -5.03 0.60
N SER A 130 4.91 -5.17 -0.04
CA SER A 130 5.51 -6.48 -0.34
C SER A 130 6.34 -7.07 0.80
N GLY A 131 6.45 -6.38 1.95
CA GLY A 131 7.19 -6.84 3.13
C GLY A 131 8.72 -6.83 2.95
N LYS A 132 9.24 -6.15 1.92
CA LYS A 132 10.70 -6.04 1.67
C LYS A 132 11.40 -5.18 2.70
N LEU A 133 10.66 -4.31 3.39
CA LEU A 133 11.12 -3.54 4.55
C LEU A 133 11.07 -4.33 5.86
N GLY A 134 10.80 -5.64 5.81
CA GLY A 134 10.71 -6.51 6.98
C GLY A 134 9.30 -6.63 7.55
N ARG A 135 9.19 -7.25 8.72
CA ARG A 135 7.91 -7.43 9.43
C ARG A 135 7.60 -6.16 10.22
N ILE A 136 6.63 -5.38 9.74
CA ILE A 136 6.23 -4.11 10.32
C ILE A 136 4.76 -4.19 10.78
N SER A 137 4.48 -3.65 11.96
CA SER A 137 3.12 -3.50 12.49
C SER A 137 2.80 -2.02 12.65
N LEU A 138 1.66 -1.59 12.10
CA LEU A 138 1.19 -0.19 12.16
C LEU A 138 0.44 0.15 13.46
N GLU A 139 0.19 -0.86 14.30
CA GLU A 139 -0.53 -0.74 15.57
C GLU A 139 0.15 -1.59 16.65
N ARG A 140 0.07 -1.11 17.90
CA ARG A 140 0.53 -1.79 19.10
C ARG A 140 -0.66 -1.88 20.08
N PRO A 141 -0.79 -2.98 20.84
CA PRO A 141 -1.89 -3.19 21.78
C PRO A 141 -1.89 -2.22 22.97
#